data_AF-A0A162QPF2-F1
#
_entry.id   AF-A0A162QPF2-F1
#
_cell.length_a   1.000
_cell.length_b   1.000
_cell.length_c   1.000
_cell.angle_alpha   90.00
_cell.angle_beta   90.00
_cell.angle_gamma   90.00
#
_symmetry.space_group_name_H-M   'P 1'
#
loop_
_entity.id
_entity.type
_entity.pdbx_description
1 polymer ?
#
loop_
_entity_poly.entity_id
_entity_poly.type
_entity_poly.pdbx_seq_one_letter_code
_entity_poly.pdbx_strand_id
1 'polypeptide(L)' 'MISRTEDWYRRDVYIFIKDNSKVSKEDILRKFQNDLTLEEELKTLIDIGKIKYIDGYYSVK' A
#
# COMPACT_ATOMS: atom_id res chain seq x y z
N MET A 1 8.78 20.29 -0.17
CA MET A 1 7.31 20.44 -0.11
C MET A 1 6.74 19.05 -0.29
N ILE A 2 6.18 18.44 0.75
CA ILE A 2 5.49 17.16 0.60
C ILE A 2 4.10 17.51 0.07
N SER A 3 3.82 17.15 -1.18
CA SER A 3 2.51 17.36 -1.80
C SER A 3 1.48 16.58 -0.98
N ARG A 4 0.49 17.28 -0.43
CA ARG A 4 -0.58 16.71 0.41
C ARG A 4 -1.33 15.56 -0.26
N THR A 5 -1.27 15.46 -1.59
CA THR A 5 -1.90 14.43 -2.41
C THR A 5 -1.25 13.05 -2.28
N GLU A 6 0.08 12.98 -2.19
CA GLU A 6 0.81 11.70 -2.03
C GLU A 6 0.54 11.07 -0.66
N ASP A 7 0.39 11.90 0.38
CA ASP A 7 0.13 11.43 1.75
C ASP A 7 -1.25 10.78 1.89
N TRP A 8 -2.26 11.30 1.17
CA TRP A 8 -3.62 10.75 1.19
C TRP A 8 -3.69 9.41 0.48
N TYR A 9 -3.01 9.28 -0.66
CA TYR A 9 -2.94 8.02 -1.39
C TYR A 9 -2.23 6.93 -0.59
N ARG A 10 -1.07 7.24 0.00
CA ARG A 10 -0.35 6.35 0.93
C ARG A 10 -1.25 5.81 2.03
N ARG A 11 -2.03 6.73 2.62
CA ARG A 11 -2.92 6.42 3.73
C ARG A 11 -4.05 5.51 3.29
N ASP A 12 -4.61 5.72 2.10
CA ASP A 12 -5.67 4.89 1.56
C ASP A 12 -5.19 3.47 1.25
N VAL A 13 -4.00 3.33 0.64
CA VAL A 13 -3.34 2.02 0.43
C VAL A 13 -3.10 1.31 1.75
N TYR A 14 -2.58 2.02 2.75
CA TYR A 14 -2.38 1.46 4.09
C TYR A 14 -3.69 1.02 4.75
N ILE A 15 -4.73 1.84 4.69
CA ILE A 15 -6.06 1.50 5.24
C ILE A 15 -6.62 0.27 4.53
N PHE A 16 -6.48 0.18 3.20
CA PHE A 16 -6.95 -0.98 2.46
C PHE A 16 -6.26 -2.28 2.90
N ILE A 17 -4.94 -2.25 3.07
CA ILE A 17 -4.16 -3.39 3.58
C ILE A 17 -4.53 -3.70 5.04
N LYS A 18 -4.94 -2.69 5.82
CA LYS A 18 -5.40 -2.86 7.19
C LYS A 18 -6.77 -3.50 7.30
N ASP A 19 -7.72 -3.06 6.49
CA ASP A 19 -9.07 -3.61 6.45
C ASP A 19 -9.10 -5.05 5.90
N ASN A 20 -8.11 -5.41 5.08
CA ASN A 20 -8.00 -6.73 4.48
C ASN A 20 -6.74 -7.42 5.01
N SER A 21 -6.87 -8.26 6.05
CA SER A 21 -5.75 -8.88 6.78
C SER A 21 -4.63 -9.51 5.92
N LYS A 22 -4.94 -9.93 4.69
CA LYS A 22 -3.98 -10.34 3.65
C LYS A 22 -4.45 -9.79 2.30
N VAL A 23 -3.61 -9.01 1.64
CA VAL A 23 -3.93 -8.42 0.33
C VAL A 23 -2.84 -8.76 -0.67
N SER A 24 -3.21 -9.30 -1.83
CA SER A 24 -2.25 -9.53 -2.92
C SER A 24 -1.96 -8.23 -3.67
N LYS A 25 -0.83 -8.16 -4.39
CA LYS A 25 -0.56 -7.01 -5.29
C LYS A 25 -1.72 -6.78 -6.27
N GLU A 26 -2.34 -7.86 -6.78
CA GLU A 26 -3.44 -7.80 -7.74
C GLU A 26 -4.71 -7.18 -7.15
N ASP A 27 -5.04 -7.47 -5.89
CA ASP A 27 -6.21 -6.88 -5.22
C ASP A 27 -6.04 -5.36 -5.03
N ILE A 28 -4.81 -4.94 -4.69
CA ILE A 28 -4.49 -3.51 -4.58
C ILE A 28 -4.56 -2.84 -5.96
N LEU A 29 -4.00 -3.48 -6.99
CA LEU A 29 -4.06 -2.97 -8.36
C LEU A 29 -5.50 -2.87 -8.89
N ARG A 30 -6.39 -3.81 -8.52
CA ARG A 30 -7.82 -3.75 -8.87
C ARG A 30 -8.52 -2.57 -8.22
N LYS A 31 -8.20 -2.26 -6.96
CA LYS A 31 -8.83 -1.16 -6.23
C LYS A 31 -8.30 0.22 -6.66
N PHE A 32 -6.99 0.34 -6.83
CA PHE A 32 -6.31 1.61 -7.13
C PHE A 32 -5.99 1.82 -8.62
N GLN A 33 -6.49 0.94 -9.50
CA GLN A 33 -6.45 1.04 -10.97
C GLN A 33 -5.06 1.30 -11.58
N ASN A 34 -4.11 0.38 -11.32
CA ASN A 34 -2.78 0.35 -11.97
C ASN A 34 -2.05 1.71 -11.97
N ASP A 35 -2.09 2.39 -10.83
CA ASP A 35 -1.40 3.64 -10.62
C ASP A 35 0.13 3.43 -10.63
N LEU A 36 0.85 4.24 -11.41
CA LEU A 36 2.31 4.15 -11.55
C LEU A 36 3.04 4.34 -10.21
N THR A 37 2.39 4.98 -9.23
CA THR A 37 2.97 5.27 -7.91
C THR A 37 2.76 4.16 -6.87
N LEU A 38 1.91 3.17 -7.15
CA LEU A 38 1.54 2.15 -6.16
C LEU A 38 2.74 1.35 -5.65
N GLU A 39 3.67 1.00 -6.54
CA GLU A 39 4.86 0.23 -6.14
C GLU A 39 5.81 1.03 -5.24
N GLU A 40 5.95 2.34 -5.50
CA GLU A 40 6.77 3.23 -4.67
C GLU A 40 6.16 3.42 -3.28
N GLU A 41 4.83 3.53 -3.22
CA GLU A 41 4.07 3.69 -1.99
C GLU A 41 4.09 2.42 -1.14
N LEU A 42 3.93 1.24 -1.75
CA LEU A 42 4.09 -0.04 -1.08
C LEU A 42 5.50 -0.24 -0.53
N LYS A 43 6.54 0.10 -1.32
CA LYS A 43 7.93 0.08 -0.84
C LYS A 43 8.13 1.01 0.35
N THR A 44 7.61 2.23 0.26
CA THR A 44 7.72 3.20 1.34
C THR A 44 7.03 2.70 2.61
N LEU A 45 5.82 2.15 2.51
CA LEU A 45 5.09 1.58 3.64
C LEU A 45 5.82 0.40 4.30
N ILE A 46 6.56 -0.40 3.52
CA ILE A 46 7.43 -1.46 4.05
C ILE A 46 8.65 -0.86 4.73
N ASP A 47 9.31 0.11 4.11
CA ASP A 47 10.53 0.76 4.60
C ASP A 47 10.30 1.45 5.95
N ILE A 48 9.19 2.18 6.09
CA ILE A 48 8.77 2.80 7.36
C ILE A 48 8.17 1.79 8.36
N GLY A 49 8.10 0.50 8.01
CA GLY A 49 7.67 -0.59 8.88
C GLY A 49 6.18 -0.63 9.21
N LYS A 50 5.32 -0.01 8.39
CA LYS A 50 3.85 -0.03 8.57
C LYS A 50 3.22 -1.33 8.10
N ILE A 51 3.76 -1.89 7.03
CA ILE A 51 3.29 -3.17 6.45
C ILE A 51 4.48 -4.11 6.25
N LYS A 52 4.16 -5.38 6.01
CA LYS A 52 5.12 -6.42 5.65
C LYS A 52 4.60 -7.18 4.44
N TYR A 53 5.52 -7.62 3.59
CA TYR A 53 5.22 -8.50 2.46
C TYR A 53 5.72 -9.90 2.79
N ILE A 54 4.81 -10.86 2.91
CA ILE A 54 5.09 -12.24 3.29
C ILE A 54 4.26 -13.17 2.41
N ASP A 55 4.90 -14.17 1.81
CA ASP A 55 4.22 -15.25 1.07
C ASP A 55 3.34 -14.76 -0.10
N GLY A 56 3.72 -13.64 -0.74
CA GLY A 56 2.92 -13.07 -1.84
C GLY A 56 1.85 -12.05 -1.42
N TYR A 57 1.71 -11.79 -0.12
CA TYR A 57 0.68 -10.92 0.42
C TYR A 57 1.27 -9.76 1.25
N TYR A 58 0.64 -8.60 1.13
CA TYR A 58 0.82 -7.47 2.03
C TYR A 58 -0.08 -7.61 3.24
N SER A 59 0.46 -7.35 4.42
CA SER A 59 -0.27 -7.36 5.68
C SER A 59 0.28 -6.28 6.58
N VAL A 60 -0.55 -5.76 7.48
CA VAL A 60 -0.09 -4.79 8.48
C VAL A 60 0.82 -5.49 9.48
N LYS A 61 1.87 -4.79 9.94
CA LYS A 61 2.74 -5.31 10.99
C LYS A 61 2.05 -5.27 12.35
#